data_AF-A0A537IJ91-F1
#
_entry.id   AF-A0A537IJ91-F1
#
_cell.length_a   1.000
_cell.length_b   1.000
_cell.length_c   1.000
_cell.angle_alpha   90.00
_cell.angle_beta   90.00
_cell.angle_gamma   90.00
#
_symmetry.space_group_name_H-M   'P 1'
#
loop_
_entity.id
_entity.type
_entity.pdbx_description
1 polymer ?
#
loop_
_entity_poly.entity_id
_entity_poly.type
_entity_poly.pdbx_seq_one_letter_code
_entity_poly.pdbx_strand_id
1 'polypeptide(L)'
;MKNLPVLLLALSFCSCANHSEPDKVLKDFDSVNQSLKEIDSKYGQSTSSLYDSLKKKLGESRLGLFQLTISNCKSYLEDLQRRFKIFCGDSSGISLPENSEDNISLTNRFFENKQGPAGHLLPNLEEVKKVSLDNTDNPVLEEQIKNMVRTPPGKDFIELYFYNAPPIAVLTILSKFAVDINNIELKILLEQLNK
;
A
#
# COMPACT_ATOMS: atom_id res chain seq x y z
N MET A 1 12.45 -17.21 -10.05
CA MET A 1 12.00 -15.84 -9.74
C MET A 1 12.05 -14.99 -11.01
N LYS A 2 10.99 -14.96 -11.84
CA LYS A 2 11.01 -14.21 -13.12
C LYS A 2 9.74 -13.40 -13.45
N ASN A 3 8.76 -13.27 -12.54
CA ASN A 3 7.47 -12.63 -12.88
C ASN A 3 7.20 -11.27 -12.20
N LEU A 4 8.12 -10.77 -11.38
CA LEU A 4 7.96 -9.48 -10.69
C LEU A 4 7.97 -8.23 -11.62
N PRO A 5 8.71 -8.22 -12.76
CA PRO A 5 8.72 -7.04 -13.64
C PRO A 5 7.41 -6.84 -14.43
N VAL A 6 6.61 -7.90 -14.62
CA VAL A 6 5.39 -7.86 -15.42
C VAL A 6 4.23 -7.19 -14.67
N LEU A 7 4.19 -7.33 -13.33
CA LEU A 7 3.16 -6.73 -12.49
C LEU A 7 3.28 -5.20 -12.39
N LEU A 8 4.51 -4.67 -12.47
CA LEU A 8 4.79 -3.22 -12.43
C LEU A 8 4.46 -2.52 -13.75
N LEU A 9 4.49 -3.23 -14.88
CA LEU A 9 4.11 -2.70 -16.19
C LEU A 9 2.59 -2.47 -16.30
N ALA A 10 1.76 -3.32 -15.67
CA ALA A 10 0.30 -3.20 -15.72
C ALA A 10 -0.23 -1.88 -15.13
N LEU A 11 0.45 -1.29 -14.14
CA LEU A 11 0.06 0.00 -13.55
C LEU A 11 0.48 1.22 -14.40
N SER A 12 1.31 1.04 -15.43
CA SER A 12 1.73 2.13 -16.34
C SER A 12 0.84 2.27 -17.60
N PHE A 13 -0.09 1.34 -17.84
CA PHE A 13 -0.90 1.32 -19.07
C PHE A 13 -2.29 1.96 -18.96
N CYS A 14 -2.75 2.39 -17.78
CA CYS A 14 -4.09 2.97 -17.65
C CYS A 14 -4.24 4.41 -18.17
N SER A 15 -3.22 4.99 -18.82
CA SER A 15 -3.33 6.33 -19.41
C SER A 15 -3.64 6.36 -20.90
N CYS A 16 -3.63 5.25 -21.65
CA CYS A 16 -3.85 5.29 -23.10
C CYS A 16 -4.44 3.98 -23.65
N ALA A 17 -5.77 3.90 -23.84
CA ALA A 17 -6.43 3.30 -25.02
C ALA A 17 -7.96 3.28 -24.83
N ASN A 18 -8.68 3.61 -25.90
CA ASN A 18 -10.13 3.63 -26.03
C ASN A 18 -10.84 2.47 -25.30
N HIS A 19 -11.77 2.83 -24.42
CA HIS A 19 -12.66 1.93 -23.70
C HIS A 19 -13.46 1.06 -24.66
N SER A 20 -13.34 -0.27 -24.51
CA SER A 20 -14.32 -1.19 -25.08
C SER A 20 -15.09 -2.02 -24.04
N GLU A 21 -14.62 -2.24 -22.80
CA GLU A 21 -15.41 -3.02 -21.81
C GLU A 21 -15.07 -2.62 -20.35
N PRO A 22 -15.89 -1.79 -19.67
CA PRO A 22 -15.66 -1.43 -18.25
C PRO A 22 -15.59 -2.66 -17.32
N ASP A 23 -16.34 -3.72 -17.62
CA ASP A 23 -16.31 -4.97 -16.86
C ASP A 23 -14.94 -5.70 -16.92
N LYS A 24 -14.19 -5.55 -18.02
CA LYS A 24 -12.84 -6.11 -18.12
C LYS A 24 -11.87 -5.34 -17.22
N VAL A 25 -11.96 -4.02 -17.20
CA VAL A 25 -11.11 -3.16 -16.38
C VAL A 25 -11.32 -3.44 -14.89
N LEU A 26 -12.57 -3.63 -14.46
CA LEU A 26 -12.87 -3.97 -13.05
C LEU A 26 -12.31 -5.34 -12.66
N LYS A 27 -12.44 -6.35 -13.53
CA LYS A 27 -11.86 -7.69 -13.31
C LYS A 27 -10.33 -7.66 -13.23
N ASP A 28 -9.68 -6.84 -14.06
CA ASP A 28 -8.23 -6.67 -14.00
C ASP A 28 -7.80 -6.06 -12.66
N PHE A 29 -8.51 -5.05 -12.17
CA PHE A 29 -8.26 -4.49 -10.83
C PHE A 29 -8.45 -5.51 -9.73
N ASP A 30 -9.52 -6.31 -9.76
CA ASP A 30 -9.74 -7.33 -8.74
C ASP A 30 -8.64 -8.41 -8.76
N SER A 31 -8.25 -8.88 -9.94
CA SER A 31 -7.15 -9.84 -10.10
C SER A 31 -5.82 -9.30 -9.56
N VAL A 32 -5.50 -8.04 -9.85
CA VAL A 32 -4.32 -7.37 -9.30
C VAL A 32 -4.42 -7.25 -7.77
N ASN A 33 -5.58 -6.84 -7.24
CA ASN A 33 -5.80 -6.70 -5.80
C ASN A 33 -5.64 -8.03 -5.05
N GLN A 34 -6.19 -9.13 -5.59
CA GLN A 34 -6.00 -10.48 -5.04
C GLN A 34 -4.52 -10.87 -5.04
N SER A 35 -3.82 -10.65 -6.16
CA SER A 35 -2.38 -10.93 -6.26
C SER A 35 -1.56 -10.14 -5.23
N LEU A 36 -1.91 -8.87 -5.00
CA LEU A 36 -1.24 -8.03 -4.00
C LEU A 36 -1.47 -8.55 -2.58
N LYS A 37 -2.70 -8.96 -2.23
CA LYS A 37 -3.00 -9.55 -0.91
C LYS A 37 -2.24 -10.84 -0.65
N GLU A 38 -2.11 -11.70 -1.66
CA GLU A 38 -1.31 -12.92 -1.54
C GLU A 38 0.16 -12.60 -1.26
N ILE A 39 0.72 -11.61 -1.97
CA ILE A 39 2.09 -11.14 -1.76
C ILE A 39 2.27 -10.58 -0.34
N ASP A 40 1.32 -9.74 0.10
CA ASP A 40 1.29 -9.12 1.43
C ASP A 40 1.37 -10.17 2.56
N SER A 41 0.54 -11.22 2.44
CA SER A 41 0.49 -12.31 3.42
C SER A 41 1.81 -13.08 3.56
N LYS A 42 2.55 -13.26 2.44
CA LYS A 42 3.85 -13.95 2.42
C LYS A 42 4.94 -13.11 3.08
N TYR A 43 4.89 -11.79 2.93
CA TYR A 43 5.86 -10.89 3.57
C TYR A 43 5.68 -10.87 5.09
N GLY A 44 4.44 -10.81 5.60
CA GLY A 44 4.18 -10.78 7.05
C GLY A 44 4.76 -11.99 7.81
N GLN A 45 4.72 -13.18 7.20
CA GLN A 45 5.35 -14.37 7.78
C GLN A 45 6.88 -14.32 7.75
N SER A 46 7.45 -13.66 6.74
CA SER A 46 8.90 -13.60 6.55
C SER A 46 9.56 -12.59 7.51
N THR A 47 8.95 -11.42 7.73
CA THR A 47 9.60 -10.33 8.48
C THR A 47 9.64 -10.57 9.99
N SER A 48 8.67 -11.28 10.58
CA SER A 48 8.69 -11.64 12.02
C SER A 48 9.94 -12.44 12.41
N SER A 49 10.29 -13.46 11.62
CA SER A 49 11.48 -14.29 11.84
C SER A 49 12.80 -13.50 11.72
N LEU A 50 12.82 -12.49 10.85
CA LEU A 50 13.99 -11.62 10.65
C LEU A 50 14.16 -10.66 11.82
N TYR A 51 13.06 -10.12 12.37
CA TYR A 51 13.13 -9.30 13.58
C TYR A 51 13.69 -10.09 14.77
N ASP A 52 13.25 -11.34 14.98
CA ASP A 52 13.79 -12.17 16.06
C ASP A 52 15.29 -12.45 15.87
N SER A 53 15.71 -12.68 14.62
CA SER A 53 17.12 -12.88 14.28
C SER A 53 17.95 -11.61 14.50
N LEU A 54 17.41 -10.44 14.12
CA LEU A 54 18.06 -9.15 14.31
C LEU A 54 18.12 -8.73 15.78
N LYS A 55 17.06 -8.97 16.56
CA LYS A 55 17.05 -8.69 18.01
C LYS A 55 18.15 -9.46 18.73
N LYS A 56 18.37 -10.73 18.36
CA LYS A 56 19.48 -11.54 18.88
C LYS A 56 20.85 -11.00 18.50
N LYS A 57 21.00 -10.43 17.30
CA LYS A 57 22.28 -9.92 16.77
C LYS A 57 22.61 -8.50 17.21
N LEU A 58 21.62 -7.62 17.30
CA LEU A 58 21.78 -6.16 17.42
C LEU A 58 21.19 -5.56 18.71
N GLY A 59 20.41 -6.32 19.48
CA GLY A 59 19.65 -5.84 20.63
C GLY A 59 18.32 -5.16 20.25
N GLU A 60 17.37 -5.08 21.19
CA GLU A 60 15.98 -4.64 20.93
C GLU A 60 15.83 -3.17 20.51
N SER A 61 16.76 -2.28 20.89
CA SER A 61 16.59 -0.84 20.73
C SER A 61 16.84 -0.33 19.31
N ARG A 62 17.63 -1.03 18.49
CA ARG A 62 18.10 -0.51 17.19
C ARG A 62 17.03 -0.41 16.11
N LEU A 63 16.03 -1.30 16.14
CA LEU A 63 14.97 -1.34 15.13
C LEU A 63 13.58 -1.08 15.72
N GLY A 64 13.49 -0.72 17.01
CA GLY A 64 12.21 -0.60 17.71
C GLY A 64 11.28 0.44 17.09
N LEU A 65 11.80 1.64 16.77
CA LEU A 65 11.01 2.69 16.11
C LEU A 65 10.58 2.27 14.69
N PHE A 66 11.50 1.68 13.92
CA PHE A 66 11.22 1.19 12.57
C PHE A 66 10.11 0.15 12.57
N GLN A 67 10.23 -0.89 13.40
CA GLN A 67 9.25 -1.96 13.53
C GLN A 67 7.87 -1.41 13.95
N LEU A 68 7.84 -0.51 14.94
CA LEU A 68 6.60 0.08 15.43
C LEU A 68 5.89 0.93 14.35
N THR A 69 6.64 1.80 13.67
CA THR A 69 6.09 2.65 12.60
C THR A 69 5.54 1.82 11.45
N ILE A 70 6.27 0.79 11.01
CA ILE A 70 5.83 -0.10 9.94
C ILE A 70 4.54 -0.85 10.35
N SER A 71 4.52 -1.42 11.56
CA SER A 71 3.34 -2.12 12.09
C SER A 71 2.12 -1.20 12.17
N ASN A 72 2.28 0.01 12.71
CA ASN A 72 1.19 0.97 12.84
C ASN A 72 0.61 1.38 11.48
N CYS A 73 1.46 1.60 10.48
CA CYS A 73 1.02 1.97 9.14
C CYS A 73 0.26 0.82 8.44
N LYS A 74 0.73 -0.43 8.58
CA LYS A 74 0.03 -1.61 8.05
C LYS A 74 -1.34 -1.79 8.68
N SER A 75 -1.44 -1.74 10.01
CA SER A 75 -2.74 -1.84 10.70
C SER A 75 -3.68 -0.70 10.32
N TYR A 76 -3.15 0.50 10.11
CA TYR A 76 -3.94 1.63 9.61
C TYR A 76 -4.47 1.38 8.19
N LEU A 77 -3.66 0.85 7.27
CA LEU A 77 -4.10 0.50 5.91
C LEU A 77 -5.20 -0.57 5.91
N GLU A 78 -5.04 -1.61 6.72
CA GLU A 78 -6.05 -2.66 6.89
C GLU A 78 -7.38 -2.09 7.41
N ASP A 79 -7.33 -1.23 8.44
CA ASP A 79 -8.51 -0.57 8.98
C ASP A 79 -9.18 0.36 7.94
N LEU A 80 -8.37 1.12 7.19
CA LEU A 80 -8.88 2.01 6.14
C LEU A 80 -9.59 1.22 5.03
N GLN A 81 -9.00 0.12 4.56
CA GLN A 81 -9.64 -0.78 3.58
C GLN A 81 -10.96 -1.36 4.12
N ARG A 82 -10.97 -1.81 5.37
CA ARG A 82 -12.17 -2.35 6.03
C ARG A 82 -13.27 -1.30 6.10
N ARG A 83 -12.96 -0.09 6.59
CA ARG A 83 -13.92 1.02 6.67
C ARG A 83 -14.46 1.42 5.31
N PHE A 84 -13.61 1.39 4.28
CA PHE A 84 -14.03 1.71 2.92
C PHE A 84 -15.05 0.68 2.37
N LYS A 85 -14.80 -0.62 2.59
CA LYS A 85 -15.77 -1.68 2.22
C LYS A 85 -17.09 -1.54 2.95
N ILE A 86 -17.05 -1.23 4.26
CA ILE A 86 -18.26 -0.94 5.06
C ILE A 86 -19.03 0.24 4.49
N PHE A 87 -18.32 1.33 4.16
CA PHE A 87 -18.93 2.50 3.53
C PHE A 87 -19.57 2.17 2.17
N CYS A 88 -18.95 1.26 1.40
CA CYS A 88 -19.47 0.80 0.11
C CYS A 88 -20.62 -0.21 0.22
N GLY A 89 -21.05 -0.57 1.44
CA GLY A 89 -22.25 -1.38 1.68
C GLY A 89 -22.02 -2.78 2.24
N ASP A 90 -20.78 -3.22 2.46
CA ASP A 90 -20.52 -4.50 3.16
C ASP A 90 -20.45 -4.30 4.67
N SER A 91 -21.53 -4.60 5.38
CA SER A 91 -21.59 -4.50 6.84
C SER A 91 -20.48 -5.25 7.60
N SER A 92 -19.86 -6.25 6.98
CA SER A 92 -18.76 -7.03 7.57
C SER A 92 -17.37 -6.44 7.27
N GLY A 93 -17.23 -5.61 6.24
CA GLY A 93 -15.96 -5.05 5.79
C GLY A 93 -14.99 -6.07 5.20
N ILE A 94 -15.48 -7.24 4.78
CA ILE A 94 -14.70 -8.35 4.23
C ILE A 94 -14.50 -8.17 2.73
N SER A 95 -15.57 -7.87 1.99
CA SER A 95 -15.65 -7.83 0.53
C SER A 95 -16.20 -6.50 0.02
N LEU A 96 -15.92 -6.18 -1.24
CA LEU A 96 -16.59 -5.07 -1.93
C LEU A 96 -17.86 -5.65 -2.59
N PRO A 97 -19.06 -5.08 -2.34
CA PRO A 97 -20.27 -5.52 -3.04
C PRO A 97 -20.16 -5.28 -4.55
N GLU A 98 -20.57 -6.25 -5.38
CA GLU A 98 -20.48 -6.17 -6.85
C GLU A 98 -21.16 -4.91 -7.41
N ASN A 99 -22.31 -4.53 -6.84
CA ASN A 99 -23.07 -3.34 -7.24
C ASN A 99 -22.43 -2.01 -6.84
N SER A 100 -21.29 -2.04 -6.15
CA SER A 100 -20.55 -0.87 -5.70
C SER A 100 -19.21 -0.73 -6.43
N GLU A 101 -18.78 -1.71 -7.23
CA GLU A 101 -17.42 -1.74 -7.81
C GLU A 101 -17.10 -0.60 -8.77
N ASP A 102 -18.11 -0.06 -9.47
CA ASP A 102 -17.98 1.04 -10.44
C ASP A 102 -18.50 2.38 -9.89
N ASN A 103 -19.03 2.42 -8.67
CA ASN A 103 -19.69 3.58 -8.13
C ASN A 103 -18.70 4.62 -7.56
N ILE A 104 -18.11 5.39 -8.48
CA ILE A 104 -17.15 6.47 -8.19
C ILE A 104 -17.68 7.48 -7.15
N SER A 105 -18.99 7.71 -7.08
CA SER A 105 -19.57 8.65 -6.12
C SER A 105 -19.32 8.23 -4.66
N LEU A 106 -19.27 6.92 -4.39
CA LEU A 106 -18.94 6.39 -3.06
C LEU A 106 -17.50 6.73 -2.70
N THR A 107 -16.57 6.56 -3.64
CA THR A 107 -15.17 6.94 -3.45
C THR A 107 -15.05 8.43 -3.14
N ASN A 108 -15.60 9.29 -4.00
CA ASN A 108 -15.49 10.73 -3.83
C ASN A 108 -16.04 11.18 -2.46
N ARG A 109 -17.19 10.64 -2.03
CA ARG A 109 -17.79 10.93 -0.70
C ARG A 109 -16.95 10.42 0.47
N PHE A 110 -16.35 9.23 0.36
CA PHE A 110 -15.51 8.68 1.42
C PHE A 110 -14.27 9.55 1.67
N PHE A 111 -13.69 10.08 0.60
CA PHE A 111 -12.46 10.86 0.62
C PHE A 111 -12.67 12.39 0.69
N GLU A 112 -13.91 12.87 0.61
CA GLU A 112 -14.27 14.30 0.69
C GLU A 112 -13.90 14.92 2.04
N ASN A 113 -14.06 14.16 3.13
CA ASN A 113 -13.67 14.62 4.46
C ASN A 113 -12.17 14.40 4.69
N LYS A 114 -11.35 15.41 4.41
CA LYS A 114 -9.90 15.41 4.62
C LYS A 114 -9.48 15.29 6.10
N GLN A 115 -10.39 15.49 7.06
CA GLN A 115 -10.16 15.21 8.49
C GLN A 115 -10.67 13.82 8.91
N GLY A 116 -11.25 13.05 7.99
CA GLY A 116 -11.73 11.70 8.21
C GLY A 116 -10.60 10.66 8.20
N PRO A 117 -10.94 9.36 8.24
CA PRO A 117 -9.97 8.28 8.32
C PRO A 117 -8.85 8.37 7.29
N ALA A 118 -9.13 8.80 6.05
CA ALA A 118 -8.15 8.92 4.97
C ALA A 118 -7.13 10.05 5.12
N GLY A 119 -7.41 11.08 5.92
CA GLY A 119 -6.53 12.25 6.09
C GLY A 119 -5.16 11.91 6.69
N HIS A 120 -5.07 10.81 7.44
CA HIS A 120 -3.84 10.34 8.07
C HIS A 120 -2.99 9.44 7.17
N LEU A 121 -3.44 9.10 5.95
CA LEU A 121 -2.73 8.17 5.08
C LEU A 121 -1.39 8.73 4.62
N LEU A 122 -1.35 9.95 4.08
CA LEU A 122 -0.10 10.56 3.64
C LEU A 122 0.90 10.75 4.80
N PRO A 123 0.51 11.33 5.96
CA PRO A 123 1.41 11.41 7.11
C PRO A 123 2.00 10.06 7.53
N ASN A 124 1.18 9.00 7.57
CA ASN A 124 1.66 7.66 7.95
C ASN A 124 2.66 7.11 6.92
N LEU A 125 2.42 7.31 5.63
CA LEU A 125 3.34 6.86 4.57
C LEU A 125 4.65 7.67 4.55
N GLU A 126 4.60 8.98 4.80
CA GLU A 126 5.82 9.80 4.92
C GLU A 126 6.63 9.44 6.17
N GLU A 127 5.99 9.07 7.29
CA GLU A 127 6.69 8.57 8.47
C GLU A 127 7.37 7.22 8.18
N VAL A 128 6.70 6.29 7.47
CA VAL A 128 7.33 5.05 7.00
C VAL A 128 8.55 5.35 6.13
N LYS A 129 8.43 6.26 5.17
CA LYS A 129 9.54 6.66 4.30
C LYS A 129 10.71 7.20 5.10
N LYS A 130 10.45 8.08 6.07
CA LYS A 130 11.48 8.64 6.95
C LYS A 130 12.21 7.57 7.75
N VAL A 131 11.49 6.74 8.52
CA VAL A 131 12.14 5.68 9.32
C VAL A 131 12.86 4.65 8.44
N SER A 132 12.39 4.43 7.21
CA SER A 132 13.05 3.53 6.27
C SER A 132 14.38 4.09 5.78
N LEU A 133 14.43 5.38 5.45
CA LEU A 133 15.66 6.08 5.06
C LEU A 133 16.67 6.11 6.21
N ASP A 134 16.22 6.27 7.45
CA ASP A 134 17.09 6.24 8.64
C ASP A 134 17.71 4.85 8.90
N ASN A 135 17.24 3.80 8.22
CA ASN A 135 17.63 2.40 8.44
C ASN A 135 18.26 1.71 7.21
N THR A 136 18.63 2.45 6.16
CA THR A 136 19.32 1.89 4.99
C THR A 136 20.49 2.77 4.58
N ASP A 137 21.58 2.15 4.12
CA ASP A 137 22.69 2.82 3.43
C ASP A 137 22.74 2.42 1.94
N ASN A 138 21.74 1.67 1.46
CA ASN A 138 21.70 1.15 0.12
C ASN A 138 21.07 2.18 -0.84
N PRO A 139 21.84 2.77 -1.78
CA PRO A 139 21.34 3.84 -2.65
C PRO A 139 20.20 3.39 -3.57
N VAL A 140 20.14 2.10 -3.94
CA VAL A 140 19.05 1.55 -4.74
C VAL A 140 17.77 1.46 -3.90
N LEU A 141 17.89 1.10 -2.62
CA LEU A 141 16.77 1.01 -1.70
C LEU A 141 16.27 2.41 -1.31
N GLU A 142 17.18 3.36 -1.08
CA GLU A 142 16.82 4.75 -0.84
C GLU A 142 15.96 5.34 -1.96
N GLU A 143 16.33 5.11 -3.22
CA GLU A 143 15.57 5.61 -4.36
C GLU A 143 14.18 4.96 -4.43
N GLN A 144 14.08 3.67 -4.10
CA GLN A 144 12.78 2.98 -4.00
C GLN A 144 11.91 3.59 -2.88
N ILE A 145 12.48 3.85 -1.71
CA ILE A 145 11.80 4.47 -0.57
C ILE A 145 11.33 5.89 -0.92
N LYS A 146 12.18 6.70 -1.56
CA LYS A 146 11.86 8.06 -2.02
C LYS A 146 10.68 8.06 -2.99
N ASN A 147 10.50 6.96 -3.74
CA ASN A 147 9.49 6.83 -4.78
C ASN A 147 8.23 6.08 -4.32
N MET A 148 8.18 5.59 -3.08
CA MET A 148 7.02 4.90 -2.49
C MET A 148 5.77 5.78 -2.52
N VAL A 149 5.92 7.07 -2.19
CA VAL A 149 4.87 8.09 -2.31
C VAL A 149 5.46 9.30 -2.99
N ARG A 150 4.83 9.72 -4.10
CA ARG A 150 5.19 10.92 -4.85
C ARG A 150 3.96 11.78 -5.03
N THR A 151 3.91 12.87 -4.26
CA THR A 151 2.91 13.93 -4.44
C THR A 151 3.59 15.11 -5.13
N PRO A 152 3.27 15.43 -6.39
CA PRO A 152 3.83 16.60 -7.06
C PRO A 152 3.53 17.88 -6.26
N PRO A 153 4.42 18.88 -6.28
CA PRO A 153 4.18 20.15 -5.59
C PRO A 153 2.84 20.77 -6.00
N GLY A 154 2.05 21.21 -5.01
CA GLY A 154 0.75 21.84 -5.24
C GLY A 154 -0.38 20.90 -5.65
N LYS A 155 -0.17 19.57 -5.61
CA LYS A 155 -1.23 18.56 -5.80
C LYS A 155 -1.66 17.99 -4.45
N ASP A 156 -2.96 17.79 -4.29
CA ASP A 156 -3.52 17.08 -3.14
C ASP A 156 -3.37 15.58 -3.34
N PHE A 157 -2.81 14.89 -2.35
CA PHE A 157 -2.54 13.46 -2.40
C PHE A 157 -3.82 12.64 -2.55
N ILE A 158 -4.89 13.01 -1.85
CA ILE A 158 -6.15 12.28 -1.89
C ILE A 158 -6.80 12.45 -3.27
N GLU A 159 -6.76 13.67 -3.82
CA GLU A 159 -7.26 13.95 -5.16
C GLU A 159 -6.48 13.20 -6.24
N LEU A 160 -5.16 13.08 -6.09
CA LEU A 160 -4.29 12.40 -7.05
C LEU A 160 -4.53 10.89 -7.11
N TYR A 161 -4.71 10.25 -5.96
CA TYR A 161 -4.76 8.78 -5.87
C TYR A 161 -6.17 8.21 -5.84
N PHE A 162 -7.16 8.93 -5.29
CA PHE A 162 -8.44 8.33 -4.96
C PHE A 162 -9.63 9.02 -5.63
N TYR A 163 -9.54 10.29 -5.98
CA TYR A 163 -10.67 10.98 -6.57
C TYR A 163 -10.95 10.47 -7.99
N ASN A 164 -12.23 10.28 -8.30
CA ASN A 164 -12.69 9.68 -9.55
C ASN A 164 -12.21 8.23 -9.80
N ALA A 165 -11.75 7.52 -8.77
CA ALA A 165 -11.40 6.11 -8.86
C ALA A 165 -12.60 5.22 -8.48
N PRO A 166 -12.87 4.13 -9.22
CA PRO A 166 -13.85 3.14 -8.79
C PRO A 166 -13.40 2.47 -7.49
N PRO A 167 -14.33 2.03 -6.61
CA PRO A 167 -13.97 1.41 -5.33
C PRO A 167 -12.97 0.25 -5.42
N ILE A 168 -13.01 -0.59 -6.47
CA ILE A 168 -12.02 -1.65 -6.62
C ILE A 168 -10.60 -1.12 -6.89
N ALA A 169 -10.47 -0.02 -7.64
CA ALA A 169 -9.19 0.64 -7.87
C ALA A 169 -8.63 1.27 -6.59
N VAL A 170 -9.48 1.87 -5.75
CA VAL A 170 -9.09 2.37 -4.43
C VAL A 170 -8.50 1.25 -3.56
N LEU A 171 -9.19 0.12 -3.46
CA LEU A 171 -8.69 -1.04 -2.71
C LEU A 171 -7.35 -1.52 -3.27
N THR A 172 -7.21 -1.54 -4.60
CA THR A 172 -5.96 -1.92 -5.27
C THR A 172 -4.81 -0.98 -4.91
N ILE A 173 -5.04 0.34 -4.91
CA ILE A 173 -4.03 1.34 -4.54
C ILE A 173 -3.61 1.19 -3.08
N LEU A 174 -4.57 1.00 -2.16
CA LEU A 174 -4.28 0.75 -0.75
C LEU A 174 -3.47 -0.54 -0.55
N SER A 175 -3.83 -1.62 -1.26
CA SER A 175 -3.08 -2.89 -1.24
C SER A 175 -1.67 -2.72 -1.81
N LYS A 176 -1.49 -1.86 -2.83
CA LYS A 176 -0.17 -1.55 -3.37
C LYS A 176 0.72 -0.88 -2.33
N PHE A 177 0.20 0.08 -1.56
CA PHE A 177 0.96 0.69 -0.47
C PHE A 177 1.38 -0.34 0.59
N ALA A 178 0.49 -1.25 0.98
CA ALA A 178 0.82 -2.32 1.94
C ALA A 178 1.97 -3.21 1.42
N VAL A 179 1.91 -3.62 0.15
CA VAL A 179 2.97 -4.41 -0.50
C VAL A 179 4.29 -3.65 -0.60
N ASP A 180 4.27 -2.37 -0.96
CA ASP A 180 5.48 -1.54 -1.05
C ASP A 180 6.15 -1.43 0.33
N ILE A 181 5.39 -1.17 1.39
CA ILE A 181 5.87 -1.13 2.78
C ILE A 181 6.50 -2.46 3.19
N ASN A 182 5.83 -3.58 2.90
CA ASN A 182 6.32 -4.92 3.18
C ASN A 182 7.64 -5.23 2.46
N ASN A 183 7.75 -4.84 1.19
CA ASN A 183 8.96 -5.04 0.39
C ASN A 183 10.13 -4.20 0.90
N ILE A 184 9.88 -2.94 1.27
CA ILE A 184 10.88 -2.04 1.87
C ILE A 184 11.34 -2.60 3.21
N GLU A 185 10.41 -3.00 4.08
CA GLU A 185 10.71 -3.62 5.37
C GLU A 185 11.62 -4.84 5.19
N LEU A 186 11.23 -5.79 4.33
CA LEU A 186 12.04 -6.99 4.10
C LEU A 186 13.47 -6.63 3.67
N LYS A 187 13.62 -5.71 2.71
CA LYS A 187 14.94 -5.33 2.17
C LYS A 187 15.82 -4.67 3.24
N ILE A 188 15.25 -3.81 4.07
CA ILE A 188 15.97 -3.19 5.20
C ILE A 188 16.42 -4.27 6.19
N LEU A 189 15.52 -5.18 6.59
CA LEU A 189 15.87 -6.24 7.54
C LEU A 189 16.97 -7.16 7.00
N LEU A 190 16.92 -7.50 5.71
CA LEU A 190 17.98 -8.29 5.05
C LEU A 190 19.30 -7.53 4.97
N GLU A 191 19.28 -6.23 4.66
CA GLU A 191 20.49 -5.39 4.67
C GLU A 191 21.13 -5.37 6.07
N GLN A 192 20.33 -5.13 7.11
CA GLN A 192 20.79 -5.08 8.49
C GLN A 192 21.31 -6.42 9.01
N LEU A 193 20.77 -7.55 8.50
CA LEU A 193 21.28 -8.88 8.84
C LEU A 193 22.65 -9.16 8.23
N ASN A 194 22.94 -8.59 7.06
CA ASN A 194 24.19 -8.79 6.33
C ASN A 194 25.31 -7.82 6.74
N LYS A 195 25.01 -6.79 7.52
CA LYS A 195 26.00 -5.93 8.19
C LYS A 195 26.61 -6.63 9.40
#